data_AF-A2DI56-F1
#
_entry.id   AF-A2DI56-F1
#
_cell.length_a   1.000
_cell.length_b   1.000
_cell.length_c   1.000
_cell.angle_alpha   90.00
_cell.angle_beta   90.00
_cell.angle_gamma   90.00
#
_symmetry.space_group_name_H-M   'P 1'
#
loop_
_entity.id
_entity.type
_entity.pdbx_description
1 polymer ?
#
loop_
_entity_poly.entity_id
_entity_poly.type
_entity_poly.pdbx_seq_one_letter_code
_entity_poly.pdbx_strand_id
1 'polypeptide(L)'
;MNLSVGVHIEQQNFTTVVPEFTAGTYWNVTAKPNGDIIYNNKVIPYLYWEGLVSINMKMNTGFYVKKGEGRAFLEKMLTHFKLNDREKFDFITYWLPTFNKLGDVFCSFQLANYCHHVPLTLSTKPDSVIRVFIAIRKAHKSDLNKPVQALPNVTRTGFTVVEWGGSVIRSRYQRLHRAQ
;
A
#
# COMPACT_ATOMS: atom_id res chain seq x y z
N MET A 1 8.19 -5.36 -21.13
CA MET A 1 8.60 -3.95 -21.28
C MET A 1 9.65 -3.63 -20.25
N ASN A 2 10.73 -2.96 -20.62
CA ASN A 2 11.72 -2.47 -19.65
C ASN A 2 11.12 -1.30 -18.89
N LEU A 3 11.27 -1.30 -17.57
CA LEU A 3 10.66 -0.33 -16.68
C LEU A 3 11.64 -0.01 -15.55
N SER A 4 12.03 1.25 -15.44
CA SER A 4 12.58 1.82 -14.21
C SER A 4 11.45 2.26 -13.29
N VAL A 5 11.49 1.82 -12.03
CA VAL A 5 10.56 2.15 -10.94
C VAL A 5 11.37 2.76 -9.80
N GLY A 6 11.01 3.98 -9.37
CA GLY A 6 11.67 4.67 -8.27
C GLY A 6 10.68 5.07 -7.19
N VAL A 7 11.06 4.88 -5.93
CA VAL A 7 10.29 5.32 -4.77
C VAL A 7 11.11 6.36 -4.02
N HIS A 8 10.47 7.47 -3.64
CA HIS A 8 11.13 8.55 -2.94
C HIS A 8 10.54 8.71 -1.55
N ILE A 9 11.39 8.67 -0.53
CA ILE A 9 11.03 8.92 0.85
C ILE A 9 11.99 9.92 1.48
N GLU A 10 11.53 10.66 2.48
CA GLU A 10 12.35 11.62 3.22
C GLU A 10 13.66 10.98 3.71
N GLN A 11 14.77 11.65 3.46
CA GLN A 11 16.12 11.21 3.86
C GLN A 11 16.55 9.82 3.35
N GLN A 12 15.82 9.25 2.37
CA GLN A 12 16.07 7.89 1.86
C GLN A 12 16.14 6.82 2.97
N ASN A 13 15.32 6.98 4.02
CA ASN A 13 15.38 6.13 5.21
C ASN A 13 14.66 4.79 5.01
N PHE A 14 15.20 3.96 4.12
CA PHE A 14 14.71 2.61 3.86
C PHE A 14 15.22 1.65 4.93
N THR A 15 14.31 0.88 5.53
CA THR A 15 14.63 -0.20 6.48
C THR A 15 14.76 -1.54 5.78
N THR A 16 14.12 -1.72 4.62
CA THR A 16 14.19 -2.96 3.84
C THR A 16 13.90 -2.65 2.38
N VAL A 17 14.61 -3.28 1.45
CA VAL A 17 14.40 -3.17 0.01
C VAL A 17 14.68 -4.54 -0.59
N VAL A 18 13.70 -5.13 -1.30
CA VAL A 18 13.87 -6.44 -1.93
C VAL A 18 13.18 -6.44 -3.30
N PRO A 19 13.89 -6.78 -4.40
CA PRO A 19 15.35 -6.91 -4.48
C PRO A 19 16.06 -5.58 -4.18
N GLU A 20 17.38 -5.57 -4.08
CA GLU A 20 18.14 -4.32 -3.96
C GLU A 20 17.88 -3.37 -5.14
N PHE A 21 18.02 -2.07 -4.91
CA PHE A 21 17.96 -1.09 -5.99
C PHE A 21 19.09 -1.33 -7.00
N THR A 22 18.80 -1.09 -8.28
CA THR A 22 19.80 -1.19 -9.35
C THR A 22 20.59 0.09 -9.55
N ALA A 23 20.01 1.25 -9.21
CA ALA A 23 20.64 2.55 -9.38
C ALA A 23 19.99 3.58 -8.44
N GLY A 24 20.71 4.08 -7.45
CA GLY A 24 20.15 4.99 -6.44
C GLY A 24 18.94 4.36 -5.74
N THR A 25 17.77 5.02 -5.82
CA THR A 25 16.48 4.54 -5.28
C THR A 25 15.57 3.93 -6.36
N TYR A 26 16.15 3.42 -7.44
CA TYR A 26 15.43 2.85 -8.58
C TYR A 26 15.74 1.37 -8.80
N TRP A 27 14.70 0.63 -9.14
CA TRP A 27 14.80 -0.68 -9.77
C TRP A 27 14.65 -0.57 -11.27
N ASN A 28 15.51 -1.26 -12.01
CA ASN A 28 15.36 -1.50 -13.44
C ASN A 28 14.93 -2.95 -13.64
N VAL A 29 13.73 -3.15 -14.20
CA VAL A 29 13.13 -4.47 -14.37
C VAL A 29 12.50 -4.63 -15.75
N THR A 30 12.14 -5.86 -16.10
CA THR A 30 11.21 -6.11 -17.22
C THR A 30 9.85 -6.53 -16.68
N ALA A 31 8.81 -5.74 -16.94
CA ALA A 31 7.43 -6.10 -16.64
C ALA A 31 6.80 -6.91 -17.80
N LYS A 32 6.07 -7.98 -17.46
CA LYS A 32 5.31 -8.81 -18.41
C LYS A 32 3.81 -8.54 -18.30
N PRO A 33 3.02 -8.73 -19.37
CA PRO A 33 1.57 -8.49 -19.36
C PRO A 33 0.79 -9.33 -18.33
N ASN A 34 1.32 -10.48 -17.95
CA ASN A 34 0.74 -11.37 -16.92
C ASN A 34 1.04 -10.91 -15.47
N GLY A 35 1.74 -9.79 -15.29
CA GLY A 35 2.12 -9.25 -13.97
C GLY A 35 3.47 -9.73 -13.45
N ASP A 36 4.17 -10.61 -14.18
CA ASP A 36 5.50 -11.05 -13.76
C ASP A 36 6.55 -9.96 -13.96
N ILE A 37 7.45 -9.84 -12.99
CA ILE A 37 8.57 -8.90 -13.01
C ILE A 37 9.85 -9.72 -13.14
N ILE A 38 10.68 -9.38 -14.12
CA ILE A 38 12.00 -9.98 -14.28
C ILE A 38 13.04 -8.99 -13.76
N TYR A 39 13.81 -9.43 -12.76
CA TYR A 39 14.93 -8.72 -12.17
C TYR A 39 16.17 -9.63 -12.24
N ASN A 40 17.25 -9.16 -12.88
CA ASN A 40 18.50 -9.92 -13.06
C ASN A 40 18.26 -11.39 -13.51
N ASN A 41 17.49 -11.56 -14.60
CA ASN A 41 17.10 -12.85 -15.18
C ASN A 41 16.28 -13.78 -14.28
N LYS A 42 15.76 -13.29 -13.15
CA LYS A 42 14.87 -14.04 -12.26
C LYS A 42 13.46 -13.45 -12.31
N VAL A 43 12.45 -14.32 -12.36
CA VAL A 43 11.06 -13.92 -12.17
C VAL A 43 10.83 -13.70 -10.67
N ILE A 44 10.39 -12.51 -10.30
CA ILE A 44 10.06 -12.11 -8.93
C ILE A 44 8.59 -11.67 -8.86
N PRO A 45 7.93 -11.84 -7.70
CA PRO A 45 6.49 -11.61 -7.62
C PRO A 45 6.11 -10.13 -7.57
N TYR A 46 6.95 -9.29 -6.97
CA TYR A 46 6.78 -7.84 -6.78
C TYR A 46 8.12 -7.20 -6.38
N LEU A 47 8.17 -5.87 -6.40
CA LEU A 47 9.22 -5.06 -5.76
C LEU A 47 8.74 -4.72 -4.34
N TYR A 48 9.64 -4.70 -3.36
CA TYR A 48 9.28 -4.49 -1.96
C TYR A 48 10.14 -3.40 -1.35
N TRP A 49 9.52 -2.53 -0.56
CA TRP A 49 10.25 -1.60 0.29
C TRP A 49 9.60 -1.38 1.67
N GLU A 50 10.41 -1.07 2.66
CA GLU A 50 9.93 -0.58 3.95
C GLU A 50 10.78 0.63 4.31
N GLY A 51 10.17 1.62 4.94
CA GLY A 51 10.87 2.85 5.30
C GLY A 51 10.24 3.58 6.47
N LEU A 52 11.04 4.46 7.06
CA LEU A 52 10.59 5.40 8.07
C LEU A 52 10.27 6.72 7.38
N VAL A 53 9.01 7.14 7.46
CA VAL A 53 8.52 8.39 6.88
C VAL A 53 7.71 9.15 7.90
N SER A 54 7.84 10.48 7.92
CA SER A 54 7.13 11.34 8.87
C SER A 54 5.83 11.86 8.26
N ILE A 55 4.89 10.96 7.97
CA ILE A 55 3.62 11.33 7.33
C ILE A 55 2.53 11.51 8.37
N ASN A 56 1.89 12.67 8.36
CA ASN A 56 0.69 12.91 9.15
C ASN A 56 -0.52 12.12 8.59
N MET A 57 -0.68 10.89 9.08
CA MET A 57 -1.78 10.01 8.71
C MET A 57 -3.14 10.58 9.12
N LYS A 58 -4.06 10.66 8.16
CA LYS A 58 -5.40 11.20 8.36
C LYS A 58 -6.33 10.09 8.87
N MET A 59 -6.88 10.29 10.07
CA MET A 59 -7.77 9.35 10.77
C MET A 59 -9.06 10.03 11.25
N ASN A 60 -9.46 11.14 10.62
CA ASN A 60 -10.71 11.85 10.89
C ASN A 60 -11.92 11.10 10.32
N THR A 61 -11.76 10.49 9.13
CA THR A 61 -12.72 9.60 8.47
C THR A 61 -12.08 8.22 8.30
N GLY A 62 -12.88 7.16 8.23
CA GLY A 62 -12.34 5.81 8.09
C GLY A 62 -13.40 4.73 8.27
N PHE A 63 -12.94 3.56 8.67
CA PHE A 63 -13.77 2.36 8.83
C PHE A 63 -13.49 1.73 10.19
N TYR A 64 -14.55 1.55 10.97
CA TYR A 64 -14.54 0.66 12.13
C TYR A 64 -14.78 -0.77 11.64
N VAL A 65 -13.86 -1.68 11.94
CA VAL A 65 -13.90 -3.08 11.53
C VAL A 65 -13.84 -3.92 12.78
N LYS A 66 -14.88 -4.74 13.03
CA LYS A 66 -14.91 -5.59 14.21
C LYS A 66 -13.90 -6.72 14.06
N LYS A 67 -13.42 -7.23 15.19
CA LYS A 67 -12.61 -8.45 15.23
C LYS A 67 -13.33 -9.58 14.48
N GLY A 68 -12.64 -10.23 13.55
CA GLY A 68 -13.18 -11.32 12.72
C GLY A 68 -13.73 -10.86 11.36
N GLU A 69 -14.04 -9.56 11.18
CA GLU A 69 -14.56 -9.03 9.91
C GLU A 69 -13.46 -8.53 8.96
N GLY A 70 -12.20 -8.53 9.41
CA GLY A 70 -11.06 -7.96 8.67
C GLY A 70 -10.90 -8.51 7.26
N ARG A 71 -11.08 -9.82 7.06
CA ARG A 71 -10.95 -10.44 5.73
C ARG A 71 -12.00 -9.91 4.74
N ALA A 72 -13.28 -10.02 5.10
CA ALA A 72 -14.38 -9.57 4.25
C ALA A 72 -14.30 -8.06 3.97
N PHE A 73 -13.90 -7.28 4.98
CA PHE A 73 -13.64 -5.85 4.82
C PHE A 73 -12.55 -5.57 3.77
N LEU A 74 -11.37 -6.21 3.90
CA LEU A 74 -10.27 -6.01 2.97
C LEU A 74 -10.64 -6.47 1.55
N GLU A 75 -11.28 -7.64 1.38
CA GLU A 75 -11.73 -8.12 0.07
C GLU A 75 -12.68 -7.11 -0.62
N LYS A 76 -13.62 -6.55 0.13
CA LYS A 76 -14.54 -5.51 -0.37
C LYS A 76 -13.79 -4.25 -0.81
N MET A 77 -12.89 -3.73 0.03
CA MET A 77 -12.16 -2.49 -0.25
C MET A 77 -11.21 -2.65 -1.44
N LEU A 78 -10.46 -3.74 -1.50
CA LEU A 78 -9.51 -3.98 -2.59
C LEU A 78 -10.22 -4.23 -3.93
N THR A 79 -11.42 -4.83 -3.90
CA THR A 79 -12.30 -4.91 -5.09
C THR A 79 -12.79 -3.54 -5.54
N HIS A 80 -13.15 -2.65 -4.60
CA HIS A 80 -13.47 -1.25 -4.92
C HIS A 80 -12.30 -0.54 -5.61
N PHE A 81 -11.07 -0.76 -5.13
CA PHE A 81 -9.84 -0.23 -5.73
C PHE A 81 -9.40 -0.92 -7.02
N LYS A 82 -10.15 -1.90 -7.54
CA LYS A 82 -9.85 -2.63 -8.79
C LYS A 82 -8.55 -3.43 -8.77
N LEU A 83 -8.16 -3.94 -7.60
CA LEU A 83 -7.10 -4.95 -7.53
C LEU A 83 -7.60 -6.27 -8.12
N ASN A 84 -6.70 -7.01 -8.76
CA ASN A 84 -6.96 -8.39 -9.19
C ASN A 84 -6.75 -9.37 -8.03
N ASP A 85 -7.03 -10.66 -8.25
CA ASP A 85 -7.02 -11.63 -7.15
C ASP A 85 -5.63 -11.93 -6.60
N ARG A 86 -4.57 -11.86 -7.43
CA ARG A 86 -3.18 -11.98 -6.98
C ARG A 86 -2.81 -10.82 -6.04
N GLU A 87 -3.07 -9.59 -6.47
CA GLU A 87 -2.81 -8.38 -5.70
C GLU A 87 -3.62 -8.34 -4.39
N LYS A 88 -4.89 -8.77 -4.42
CA LYS A 88 -5.72 -8.90 -3.20
C LYS A 88 -5.12 -9.92 -2.24
N PHE A 89 -4.70 -11.07 -2.74
CA PHE A 89 -4.16 -12.14 -1.93
C PHE A 89 -2.87 -11.70 -1.23
N ASP A 90 -1.98 -11.02 -1.95
CA ASP A 90 -0.74 -10.49 -1.39
C ASP A 90 -1.03 -9.46 -0.27
N PHE A 91 -1.93 -8.49 -0.53
CA PHE A 91 -2.34 -7.50 0.46
C PHE A 91 -2.95 -8.11 1.71
N ILE A 92 -3.92 -9.01 1.54
CA ILE A 92 -4.67 -9.63 2.65
C ILE A 92 -3.74 -10.51 3.47
N THR A 93 -2.90 -11.32 2.84
CA THR A 93 -1.93 -12.18 3.54
C THR A 93 -1.00 -11.36 4.42
N TYR A 94 -0.59 -10.19 3.94
CA TYR A 94 0.28 -9.30 4.70
C TYR A 94 -0.44 -8.58 5.85
N TRP A 95 -1.63 -8.01 5.61
CA TRP A 95 -2.30 -7.12 6.57
C TRP A 95 -3.30 -7.79 7.50
N LEU A 96 -3.93 -8.90 7.11
CA LEU A 96 -4.93 -9.60 7.93
C LEU A 96 -4.40 -10.04 9.30
N PRO A 97 -3.15 -10.55 9.46
CA PRO A 97 -2.59 -10.85 10.77
C PRO A 97 -2.57 -9.63 11.71
N THR A 98 -2.32 -8.44 11.16
CA THR A 98 -2.34 -7.18 11.92
C THR A 98 -3.75 -6.85 12.40
N PHE A 99 -4.76 -6.97 11.51
CA PHE A 99 -6.16 -6.78 11.90
C PHE A 99 -6.55 -7.73 13.04
N ASN A 100 -6.22 -9.02 12.90
CA ASN A 100 -6.55 -10.04 13.89
C ASN A 100 -5.89 -9.79 15.26
N LYS A 101 -4.64 -9.30 15.26
CA LYS A 101 -3.90 -8.99 16.50
C LYS A 101 -4.45 -7.76 17.24
N LEU A 102 -4.94 -6.76 16.52
CA LEU A 102 -5.43 -5.51 17.13
C LEU A 102 -6.82 -5.66 17.80
N GLY A 103 -7.60 -6.66 17.39
CA GLY A 103 -8.99 -6.83 17.81
C GLY A 103 -9.92 -6.01 16.93
N ASP A 104 -10.71 -5.12 17.53
CA ASP A 104 -11.44 -4.12 16.75
C ASP A 104 -10.46 -3.08 16.19
N VAL A 105 -10.61 -2.76 14.92
CA VAL A 105 -9.69 -1.91 14.15
C VAL A 105 -10.41 -0.67 13.67
N PHE A 106 -9.75 0.47 13.77
CA PHE A 106 -10.11 1.64 13.00
C PHE A 106 -9.02 1.91 11.97
N CYS A 107 -9.41 2.01 10.71
CA CYS A 107 -8.47 2.21 9.60
C CYS A 107 -8.96 3.26 8.61
N SER A 108 -8.02 3.88 7.88
CA SER A 108 -8.30 4.89 6.86
C SER A 108 -7.30 4.78 5.72
N PHE A 109 -7.78 4.84 4.48
CA PHE A 109 -6.94 4.81 3.30
C PHE A 109 -6.28 6.18 3.08
N GLN A 110 -4.97 6.18 2.97
CA GLN A 110 -4.16 7.37 2.75
C GLN A 110 -3.99 7.53 1.25
N LEU A 111 -4.59 8.58 0.70
CA LEU A 111 -4.69 8.81 -0.74
C LEU A 111 -3.65 9.86 -1.16
N ALA A 112 -4.10 11.05 -1.56
CA ALA A 112 -3.24 12.14 -1.97
C ALA A 112 -2.19 12.51 -0.90
N ASN A 113 -2.54 12.42 0.40
CA ASN A 113 -1.61 12.72 1.47
C ASN A 113 -0.41 11.76 1.51
N TYR A 114 -0.62 10.46 1.30
CA TYR A 114 0.48 9.51 1.19
C TYR A 114 1.25 9.70 -0.11
N CYS A 115 0.53 9.80 -1.23
CA CYS A 115 1.15 9.91 -2.55
C CYS A 115 2.06 11.13 -2.72
N HIS A 116 1.72 12.23 -2.04
CA HIS A 116 2.52 13.44 -2.01
C HIS A 116 3.84 13.26 -1.27
N HIS A 117 3.83 12.59 -0.11
CA HIS A 117 5.04 12.38 0.71
C HIS A 117 5.89 11.21 0.24
N VAL A 118 5.29 10.27 -0.50
CA VAL A 118 6.00 9.14 -1.12
C VAL A 118 5.74 9.14 -2.62
N PRO A 119 6.44 9.98 -3.39
CA PRO A 119 6.31 9.97 -4.85
C PRO A 119 6.77 8.63 -5.44
N LEU A 120 5.99 8.14 -6.42
CA LEU A 120 6.35 7.00 -7.26
C LEU A 120 6.77 7.52 -8.64
N THR A 121 7.96 7.17 -9.09
CA THR A 121 8.50 7.55 -10.41
C THR A 121 8.55 6.32 -11.32
N LEU A 122 8.07 6.48 -12.56
CA LEU A 122 8.08 5.43 -13.57
C LEU A 122 8.68 5.97 -14.86
N SER A 123 9.62 5.22 -15.44
CA SER A 123 10.22 5.56 -16.75
C SER A 123 9.23 5.51 -17.91
N THR A 124 8.17 4.73 -17.79
CA THR A 124 7.07 4.66 -18.76
C THR A 124 5.77 5.05 -18.06
N LYS A 125 5.00 5.93 -18.69
CA LYS A 125 3.69 6.36 -18.18
C LYS A 125 2.68 5.20 -18.31
N PRO A 126 2.11 4.70 -17.20
CA PRO A 126 1.05 3.70 -17.27
C PRO A 126 -0.31 4.33 -17.62
N ASP A 127 -1.19 3.49 -18.15
CA ASP A 127 -2.60 3.83 -18.41
C ASP A 127 -3.39 3.93 -17.10
N SER A 128 -2.96 3.24 -16.05
CA SER A 128 -3.56 3.29 -14.71
C SER A 128 -2.50 3.16 -13.62
N VAL A 129 -2.63 3.97 -12.56
CA VAL A 129 -1.86 3.83 -11.32
C VAL A 129 -2.82 3.64 -10.18
N ILE A 130 -2.69 2.53 -9.45
CA ILE A 130 -3.54 2.21 -8.30
C ILE A 130 -2.63 2.15 -7.08
N ARG A 131 -2.81 3.10 -6.14
CA ARG A 131 -2.03 3.15 -4.89
C ARG A 131 -2.96 2.96 -3.70
N VAL A 132 -2.82 1.84 -3.00
CA VAL A 132 -3.66 1.51 -1.83
C VAL A 132 -2.79 1.51 -0.58
N PHE A 133 -2.79 2.61 0.18
CA PHE A 133 -2.06 2.67 1.44
C PHE A 133 -3.03 2.78 2.62
N ILE A 134 -2.98 1.86 3.58
CA ILE A 134 -3.91 1.85 4.73
C ILE A 134 -3.23 2.23 6.05
N ALA A 135 -3.73 3.25 6.73
CA ALA A 135 -3.33 3.53 8.11
C ALA A 135 -4.26 2.78 9.08
N ILE A 136 -3.70 2.00 10.00
CA ILE A 136 -4.42 1.06 10.85
C ILE A 136 -4.08 1.32 12.32
N ARG A 137 -5.06 1.30 13.20
CA ARG A 137 -4.83 1.18 14.65
C ARG A 137 -5.94 0.41 15.34
N LYS A 138 -5.69 0.04 16.59
CA LYS A 138 -6.76 -0.45 17.48
C LYS A 138 -7.86 0.61 17.58
N ALA A 139 -9.11 0.17 17.48
CA ALA A 139 -10.27 1.04 17.58
C ALA A 139 -10.48 1.52 19.02
N HIS A 140 -11.04 2.72 19.15
CA HIS A 140 -11.62 3.25 20.38
C HIS A 140 -13.13 3.32 20.21
N LYS A 141 -13.87 3.32 21.33
CA LYS A 141 -15.35 3.42 21.30
C LYS A 141 -15.85 4.66 20.55
N SER A 142 -15.13 5.78 20.64
CA SER A 142 -15.45 7.03 19.93
C SER A 142 -15.34 6.92 18.42
N ASP A 143 -14.63 5.92 17.88
CA ASP A 143 -14.49 5.73 16.43
C ASP A 143 -15.79 5.25 15.76
N LEU A 144 -16.72 4.67 16.52
CA LEU A 144 -18.06 4.33 16.01
C LEU A 144 -18.83 5.56 15.52
N ASN A 145 -18.49 6.75 16.02
CA ASN A 145 -19.13 8.00 15.65
C ASN A 145 -18.38 8.74 14.52
N LYS A 146 -17.25 8.20 14.02
CA LYS A 146 -16.51 8.84 12.92
C LYS A 146 -17.22 8.59 11.60
N PRO A 147 -17.22 9.58 10.69
CA PRO A 147 -17.80 9.40 9.37
C PRO A 147 -17.03 8.36 8.57
N VAL A 148 -17.77 7.61 7.76
CA VAL A 148 -17.20 6.68 6.78
C VAL A 148 -16.37 7.46 5.77
N GLN A 149 -15.17 6.99 5.47
CA GLN A 149 -14.32 7.62 4.47
C GLN A 149 -14.93 7.48 3.07
N ALA A 150 -15.02 8.60 2.34
CA ALA A 150 -15.33 8.59 0.92
C ALA A 150 -14.10 8.08 0.13
N LEU A 151 -14.32 7.08 -0.74
CA LEU A 151 -13.28 6.50 -1.56
C LEU A 151 -13.44 6.95 -3.02
N PRO A 152 -12.32 7.21 -3.73
CA PRO A 152 -12.38 7.55 -5.14
C PRO A 152 -12.87 6.36 -5.97
N ASN A 153 -13.49 6.66 -7.11
CA ASN A 153 -13.73 5.65 -8.14
C ASN A 153 -12.44 5.44 -8.92
N VAL A 154 -11.87 4.25 -8.82
CA VAL A 154 -10.65 3.87 -9.53
C VAL A 154 -11.02 3.10 -10.80
N THR A 155 -10.34 3.42 -11.90
CA THR A 155 -10.42 2.69 -13.17
C THR A 155 -9.13 1.89 -13.37
N ARG A 156 -9.27 0.71 -13.99
CA ARG A 156 -8.13 -0.13 -14.37
C ARG A 156 -8.21 -0.41 -15.87
N THR A 157 -7.27 0.12 -16.63
CA THR A 157 -7.18 -0.04 -18.08
C THR A 157 -5.73 -0.19 -18.50
N GLY A 158 -5.48 -0.98 -19.56
CA GLY A 158 -4.17 -1.08 -20.19
C GLY A 158 -3.03 -1.46 -19.23
N PHE A 159 -1.85 -0.90 -19.48
CA PHE A 159 -0.69 -1.08 -18.61
C PHE A 159 -0.95 -0.39 -17.26
N THR A 160 -1.14 -1.22 -16.22
CA THR A 160 -1.45 -0.78 -14.87
C THR A 160 -0.26 -1.03 -13.93
N VAL A 161 0.11 -0.01 -13.14
CA VAL A 161 1.00 -0.17 -12.00
C VAL A 161 0.19 -0.13 -10.71
N VAL A 162 0.40 -1.12 -9.85
CA VAL A 162 -0.24 -1.21 -8.54
C VAL A 162 0.85 -1.13 -7.47
N GLU A 163 0.66 -0.25 -6.50
CA GLU A 163 1.42 -0.22 -5.25
C GLU A 163 0.42 -0.33 -4.10
N TRP A 164 0.76 -1.11 -3.09
CA TRP A 164 -0.10 -1.31 -1.94
C TRP A 164 0.67 -1.41 -0.64
N GLY A 165 0.15 -0.85 0.43
CA GLY A 165 0.87 -0.74 1.68
C GLY A 165 0.00 -0.28 2.81
N GLY A 166 0.63 0.11 3.90
CA GLY A 166 -0.01 0.60 5.09
C GLY A 166 0.95 0.83 6.24
N SER A 167 0.40 1.27 7.36
CA SER A 167 1.15 1.51 8.59
C SER A 167 0.28 1.29 9.80
N VAL A 168 0.90 0.77 10.86
CA VAL A 168 0.24 0.65 12.16
C VAL A 168 0.55 1.90 12.98
N ILE A 169 -0.48 2.72 13.23
CA ILE A 169 -0.36 3.88 14.11
C ILE A 169 -0.34 3.39 15.55
N ARG A 170 0.81 3.53 16.22
CA ARG A 170 0.94 3.34 17.67
C ARG A 170 0.85 4.70 18.34
N SER A 171 0.14 4.80 19.47
CA SER A 171 0.02 6.07 20.18
C SER A 171 1.41 6.59 20.61
N ARG A 172 1.66 7.87 20.33
CA ARG A 172 2.79 8.74 20.69
C ARG A 172 4.10 8.75 19.89
N TYR A 173 4.41 7.82 18.99
CA TYR A 173 5.50 8.02 18.02
C TYR A 173 5.17 7.26 16.73
N GLN A 174 5.07 7.99 15.61
CA GLN A 174 4.93 7.40 14.28
C GLN A 174 6.19 6.60 13.97
N ARG A 175 6.12 5.26 14.00
CA ARG A 175 7.17 4.40 13.46
C ARG A 175 6.59 3.18 12.75
N LEU A 176 7.16 2.97 11.56
CA LEU A 176 7.04 1.88 10.59
C LEU A 176 5.88 1.99 9.60
N HIS A 177 6.25 2.33 8.37
CA HIS A 177 5.39 2.34 7.19
C HIS A 177 5.87 1.23 6.24
N ARG A 178 4.93 0.40 5.80
CA ARG A 178 5.14 -0.82 5.02
C ARG A 178 4.45 -0.66 3.68
N ALA A 179 5.12 -0.72 2.54
CA ALA A 179 4.45 -0.71 1.23
C ALA A 179 5.18 -1.61 0.24
N GLN A 180 4.42 -2.27 -0.62
CA GLN A 180 4.88 -3.20 -1.64
C GLN A 180 4.40 -2.70 -2.99
#